data_AF-A0A9D4WS04-F1
#
_entry.id   AF-A0A9D4WS04-F1
#
_cell.length_a   1.000
_cell.length_b   1.000
_cell.length_c   1.000
_cell.angle_alpha   90.00
_cell.angle_beta   90.00
_cell.angle_gamma   90.00
#
_symmetry.space_group_name_H-M   'P 1'
#
loop_
_entity.id
_entity.type
_entity.pdbx_description
1 polymer ?
#
loop_
_entity_poly.entity_id
_entity_poly.type
_entity_poly.pdbx_seq_one_letter_code
_entity_poly.pdbx_strand_id
1 'polypeptide(L)'
;MQNFKVQHNDFTLKSCDHRLKLLFIGEEGESKLTPKDFPDIPQYKFNFKSFAEINSRKYYPDLLLDFTGVGSEAGSLISNLNTKKLPTTFTLVNEK
;
A
#
# COMPACT_ATOMS: atom_id res chain seq x y z
N MET A 1 14.55 14.52 4.91
CA MET A 1 15.55 13.45 5.06
C MET A 1 16.80 13.82 4.27
N GLN A 2 17.98 13.61 4.83
CA GLN A 2 19.28 13.87 4.19
C GLN A 2 20.19 12.65 4.33
N ASN A 3 21.22 12.53 3.48
CA ASN A 3 22.20 11.45 3.50
C ASN A 3 21.59 10.03 3.42
N PHE A 4 20.64 9.83 2.53
CA PHE A 4 20.08 8.51 2.23
C PHE A 4 20.72 7.94 0.97
N LYS A 5 20.67 6.61 0.81
CA LYS A 5 21.04 5.96 -0.45
C LYS A 5 19.81 5.68 -1.29
N VAL A 6 20.03 5.52 -2.60
CA VAL A 6 19.00 5.15 -3.57
C VAL A 6 19.41 3.85 -4.25
N GLN A 7 18.49 2.92 -4.37
CA GLN A 7 18.71 1.61 -5.00
C GLN A 7 17.51 1.22 -5.86
N HIS A 8 17.65 0.17 -6.68
CA HIS A 8 16.52 -0.37 -7.41
C HIS A 8 15.42 -0.82 -6.44
N ASN A 9 14.17 -0.48 -6.76
CA ASN A 9 13.01 -1.01 -6.05
C ASN A 9 12.76 -2.46 -6.50
N ASP A 10 13.29 -3.40 -5.74
CA ASP A 10 13.26 -4.85 -5.96
C ASP A 10 12.41 -5.59 -4.91
N PHE A 11 11.54 -4.87 -4.19
CA PHE A 11 10.63 -5.50 -3.23
C PHE A 11 9.68 -6.47 -3.93
N THR A 12 9.41 -7.60 -3.28
CA THR A 12 8.43 -8.61 -3.72
C THR A 12 7.00 -8.07 -3.77
N LEU A 13 6.69 -7.09 -2.91
CA LEU A 13 5.44 -6.32 -2.91
C LEU A 13 5.79 -4.84 -2.80
N LYS A 14 5.23 -4.03 -3.68
CA LYS A 14 5.50 -2.61 -3.85
C LYS A 14 4.25 -1.80 -3.59
N SER A 15 4.38 -0.70 -2.85
CA SER A 15 3.30 0.27 -2.68
C SER A 15 3.21 1.30 -3.81
N CYS A 16 4.26 1.43 -4.62
CA CYS A 16 4.29 2.29 -5.80
C CYS A 16 5.16 1.67 -6.90
N ASP A 17 4.94 2.09 -8.13
CA ASP A 17 5.65 1.63 -9.33
C ASP A 17 6.99 2.36 -9.55
N HIS A 18 7.42 3.20 -8.60
CA HIS A 18 8.68 3.92 -8.71
C HIS A 18 9.87 2.94 -8.78
N ARG A 19 10.76 3.16 -9.76
CA ARG A 19 11.89 2.26 -10.06
C ARG A 19 12.93 2.19 -8.95
N LEU A 20 12.94 3.17 -8.07
CA LEU A 20 13.94 3.33 -7.02
C LEU A 20 13.32 3.36 -5.63
N LYS A 21 14.03 2.79 -4.65
CA LYS A 21 13.71 2.85 -3.22
C LYS A 21 14.76 3.66 -2.48
N LEU A 22 14.33 4.29 -1.38
CA LEU A 22 15.20 5.02 -0.45
C LEU A 22 15.68 4.08 0.65
N LEU A 23 16.97 4.14 0.96
CA LEU A 23 17.59 3.34 2.01
C LEU A 23 18.18 4.26 3.09
N PHE A 24 17.72 4.06 4.33
CA PHE A 24 18.33 4.67 5.52
C PHE A 24 19.67 3.99 5.81
N ILE A 25 20.70 4.79 6.09
CA ILE A 25 22.04 4.32 6.47
C ILE A 25 22.36 4.77 7.89
N GLY A 26 22.91 3.86 8.70
CA GLY A 26 23.25 4.09 10.11
C GLY A 26 24.75 4.02 10.42
N GLU A 27 25.60 4.03 9.40
CA GLU A 27 27.07 4.06 9.53
C GLU A 27 27.62 5.43 9.10
N GLU A 28 28.93 5.60 8.90
CA GLU A 28 29.56 6.87 8.53
C GLU A 28 28.76 7.66 7.48
N GLY A 29 28.34 8.88 7.83
CA GLY A 29 27.45 9.70 7.01
C GLY A 29 25.95 9.44 7.24
N GLU A 30 25.57 8.98 8.44
CA GLU A 30 24.22 8.65 8.88
C GLU A 30 23.10 9.49 8.24
N SER A 31 22.02 8.79 7.87
CA SER A 31 20.80 9.43 7.39
C SER A 31 20.21 10.35 8.46
N LYS A 32 20.02 11.62 8.13
CA LYS A 32 19.47 12.61 9.05
C LYS A 32 17.99 12.83 8.77
N LEU A 33 17.19 12.71 9.82
CA LEU A 33 15.76 13.06 9.81
C LEU A 33 15.57 14.34 10.62
N THR A 34 15.03 15.37 9.97
CA THR A 34 14.68 16.63 10.63
C THR A 34 13.17 16.79 10.51
N PRO A 35 12.46 16.95 11.65
CA PRO A 35 11.05 17.32 11.62
C PRO A 35 10.89 18.64 10.87
N LYS A 36 9.97 18.67 9.91
CA LYS A 36 9.63 19.87 9.17
C LYS A 36 8.17 19.77 8.77
N ASP A 37 7.43 20.85 8.97
CA ASP A 37 6.06 20.94 8.51
C ASP A 37 6.05 21.18 7.00
N PHE A 38 5.25 20.37 6.33
CA PHE A 38 5.00 20.47 4.91
C PHE A 38 3.48 20.54 4.71
N PRO A 39 2.88 21.73 4.87
CA PRO A 39 1.42 21.88 4.83
C PRO A 39 0.81 21.45 3.50
N ASP A 40 1.58 21.52 2.41
CA ASP A 40 1.14 21.15 1.07
C ASP A 40 1.31 19.64 0.76
N ILE A 41 1.97 18.86 1.63
CA ILE A 41 2.11 17.42 1.43
C ILE A 41 0.85 16.72 1.96
N PRO A 42 0.12 15.97 1.12
CA PRO A 42 -1.07 15.26 1.56
C PRO A 42 -0.70 14.16 2.56
N GLN A 43 -1.51 14.03 3.63
CA GLN A 43 -1.31 13.01 4.67
C GLN A 43 -1.42 11.58 4.10
N TYR A 44 -2.30 11.39 3.12
CA TYR A 44 -2.47 10.14 2.40
C TYR A 44 -2.55 10.44 0.91
N LYS A 45 -1.94 9.58 0.09
CA LYS A 45 -2.07 9.61 -1.35
C LYS A 45 -2.57 8.25 -1.80
N PHE A 46 -3.81 8.21 -2.26
CA PHE A 46 -4.42 7.01 -2.84
C PHE A 46 -4.43 7.11 -4.36
N ASN A 47 -4.17 5.99 -5.04
CA ASN A 47 -4.32 5.85 -6.48
C ASN A 47 -5.38 4.79 -6.77
N PHE A 48 -6.64 5.13 -6.48
CA PHE A 48 -7.75 4.19 -6.57
C PHE A 48 -7.91 3.64 -7.99
N LYS A 49 -7.89 2.30 -8.07
CA LYS A 49 -8.22 1.53 -9.27
C LYS A 49 -9.68 1.17 -9.27
N SER A 50 -10.31 1.32 -10.43
CA SER A 50 -11.67 0.83 -10.66
C SER A 50 -11.70 -0.71 -10.65
N PHE A 51 -12.85 -1.30 -10.31
CA PHE A 51 -13.01 -2.76 -10.43
C PHE A 51 -12.82 -3.25 -11.87
N ALA A 52 -13.10 -2.41 -12.89
CA ALA A 52 -12.82 -2.75 -14.28
C ALA A 52 -11.31 -2.87 -14.55
N GLU A 53 -10.49 -1.94 -14.04
CA GLU A 53 -9.03 -2.03 -14.14
C GLU A 53 -8.49 -3.26 -13.41
N ILE A 54 -8.99 -3.55 -12.20
CA ILE A 54 -8.61 -4.74 -11.43
C ILE A 54 -9.00 -6.02 -12.20
N ASN A 55 -10.22 -6.10 -12.73
CA ASN A 55 -10.66 -7.26 -13.50
C ASN A 55 -9.90 -7.42 -14.82
N SER A 56 -9.41 -6.33 -15.40
CA SER A 56 -8.60 -6.37 -16.62
C SER A 56 -7.23 -7.03 -16.44
N ARG A 57 -6.75 -7.18 -15.19
CA ARG A 57 -5.42 -7.70 -14.83
C ARG A 57 -4.25 -6.96 -15.49
N LYS A 58 -4.46 -5.73 -15.96
CA LYS A 58 -3.43 -4.87 -16.56
C LYS A 58 -2.68 -4.07 -15.49
N TYR A 59 -2.12 -4.77 -14.51
CA TYR A 59 -1.29 -4.20 -13.45
C TYR A 59 -0.09 -5.10 -13.17
N TYR A 60 0.94 -4.53 -12.54
CA TYR A 60 2.09 -5.32 -12.12
C TYR A 60 1.70 -6.23 -10.96
N PRO A 61 1.98 -7.54 -11.02
CA PRO A 61 1.55 -8.49 -9.99
C PRO A 61 2.20 -8.26 -8.63
N ASP A 62 3.32 -7.53 -8.59
CA ASP A 62 4.03 -7.12 -7.38
C ASP A 62 3.58 -5.75 -6.85
N LEU A 63 2.60 -5.07 -7.48
CA LEU A 63 2.11 -3.76 -7.07
C LEU A 63 0.82 -3.88 -6.25
N LEU A 64 0.82 -3.30 -5.05
CA LEU A 64 -0.38 -3.12 -4.24
C LEU A 64 -1.32 -2.13 -4.91
N LEU A 65 -2.62 -2.43 -4.87
CA LEU A 65 -3.66 -1.62 -5.49
C LEU A 65 -4.51 -0.97 -4.41
N ASP A 66 -4.77 0.32 -4.55
CA ASP A 66 -5.81 1.00 -3.79
C ASP A 66 -7.15 0.81 -4.51
N PHE A 67 -8.22 0.49 -3.79
CA PHE A 67 -9.57 0.48 -4.33
C PHE A 67 -10.56 1.02 -3.30
N THR A 68 -11.67 1.54 -3.79
CA THR A 68 -12.79 2.00 -2.95
C THR A 68 -14.09 1.42 -3.51
N GLY A 69 -15.09 1.29 -2.66
CA GLY A 69 -16.40 0.80 -3.04
C GLY A 69 -17.37 0.84 -1.87
N VAL A 70 -18.64 0.64 -2.19
CA VAL A 70 -19.71 0.57 -1.19
C VAL A 70 -19.78 -0.86 -0.67
N GLY A 71 -19.74 -1.04 0.66
CA GLY A 71 -19.99 -2.33 1.28
C GLY A 71 -21.44 -2.74 1.11
N SER A 72 -21.69 -3.84 0.40
CA SER A 72 -23.05 -4.35 0.20
C SER A 72 -23.42 -5.41 1.25
N GLU A 73 -22.47 -6.30 1.57
CA GLU A 73 -22.69 -7.44 2.47
C GLU A 73 -21.38 -7.80 3.21
N ALA A 74 -21.50 -8.17 4.49
CA ALA A 74 -20.41 -8.76 5.27
C ALA A 74 -20.78 -10.20 5.63
N GLY A 75 -19.93 -11.15 5.26
CA GLY A 75 -20.10 -12.56 5.57
C GLY A 75 -19.82 -12.89 7.05
N SER A 76 -20.36 -14.01 7.51
CA SER A 76 -20.19 -14.49 8.88
C SER A 76 -18.73 -14.77 9.23
N LEU A 77 -18.34 -14.44 10.47
CA LEU A 77 -17.03 -14.79 11.04
C LEU A 77 -16.93 -16.31 11.17
N ILE A 78 -15.96 -16.94 10.50
CA ILE A 78 -15.65 -18.35 10.72
C ILE A 78 -14.53 -18.41 11.76
N SER A 79 -14.82 -18.82 12.99
CA SER A 79 -13.78 -19.00 14.00
C SER A 79 -12.95 -20.25 13.69
N ASN A 80 -11.66 -20.06 13.41
CA ASN A 80 -10.72 -21.17 13.34
C ASN A 80 -10.23 -21.46 14.77
N LEU A 81 -10.65 -22.58 15.37
CA LEU A 81 -10.33 -22.94 16.77
C LEU A 81 -8.81 -23.02 17.06
N ASN A 82 -7.98 -23.16 16.02
CA ASN A 82 -6.53 -23.30 16.14
C ASN A 82 -5.75 -21.99 15.96
N THR A 83 -6.39 -20.87 15.59
CA THR A 83 -5.69 -19.58 15.41
C THR A 83 -6.55 -18.41 15.89
N LYS A 84 -5.97 -17.38 16.51
CA LYS A 84 -6.67 -16.13 16.84
C LYS A 84 -7.11 -15.30 15.60
N LYS A 85 -6.96 -15.83 14.38
CA LYS A 85 -7.38 -15.17 13.14
C LYS A 85 -8.86 -15.47 12.88
N LEU A 86 -9.65 -14.41 12.73
CA LEU A 86 -11.05 -14.49 12.31
C LEU A 86 -11.15 -14.08 10.84
N PRO A 87 -11.20 -15.03 9.89
CA PRO A 87 -11.49 -14.71 8.50
C PRO A 87 -12.90 -14.11 8.36
N THR A 88 -12.97 -12.97 7.67
CA THR A 88 -14.20 -12.31 7.24
C THR A 88 -14.13 -12.13 5.73
N THR A 89 -15.27 -12.33 5.06
CA THR A 89 -15.45 -11.97 3.65
C THR A 89 -16.41 -10.79 3.59
N PHE A 90 -16.18 -9.85 2.69
CA PHE A 90 -17.11 -8.76 2.41
C PHE A 90 -17.19 -8.51 0.91
N THR A 91 -18.35 -8.07 0.45
CA THR A 91 -18.58 -7.72 -0.95
C THR A 91 -18.58 -6.20 -1.09
N LEU A 92 -17.75 -5.71 -2.02
CA LEU A 92 -17.74 -4.31 -2.43
C LEU A 92 -18.37 -4.17 -3.81
N VAL A 93 -19.17 -3.12 -3.97
CA VAL A 93 -19.75 -2.72 -5.27
C VAL A 93 -19.25 -1.33 -5.65
N ASN A 94 -19.13 -1.07 -6.95
CA ASN A 94 -18.72 0.26 -7.43
C ASN A 94 -19.74 1.31 -6.98
N GLU A 95 -19.25 2.51 -6.63
CA GLU A 95 -20.11 3.69 -6.54
C GLU A 95 -20.74 3.95 -7.93
N LYS A 96 -22.06 4.20 -7.96
CA LYS A 96 -22.82 4.41 -9.20
C LYS A 96 -22.47 5.73 -9.88
#